data_AF-A0A4V6Y9G5-F1
#
_entry.id   AF-A0A4V6Y9G5-F1
#
_cell.length_a   1.000
_cell.length_b   1.000
_cell.length_c   1.000
_cell.angle_alpha   90.00
_cell.angle_beta   90.00
_cell.angle_gamma   90.00
#
_symmetry.space_group_name_H-M   'P 1'
#
loop_
_entity.id
_entity.type
_entity.pdbx_description
1 polymer ?
#
loop_
_entity_poly.entity_id
_entity_poly.type
_entity_poly.pdbx_seq_one_letter_code
_entity_poly.pdbx_strand_id
1 'polypeptide(L)'
;MAATLPNVSPDLIWEVVRSQNAFLVNRNDAGGLQLSRDPLNLVNKHSRKYAGFVNDKAIGVVPNEKGGVKVISKNQKNGNKPAQGITEVTYGGNKSARKTYSAVARQAAAGGYRADLREAAVQRVSAIRRSQRPVKASPEKKLRGPKAKKATETEA
;
A
#
# COMPACT_ATOMS: atom_id res chain seq x y z
N MET A 1 -24.20 -26.44 -0.11
CA MET A 1 -23.42 -25.91 1.03
C MET A 1 -24.13 -24.64 1.51
N ALA A 2 -24.75 -24.66 2.69
CA ALA A 2 -25.40 -23.46 3.23
C ALA A 2 -24.36 -22.34 3.38
N ALA A 3 -24.67 -21.15 2.87
CA ALA A 3 -23.78 -20.00 3.03
C ALA A 3 -23.74 -19.65 4.53
N THR A 4 -22.60 -19.88 5.18
CA THR A 4 -22.34 -19.43 6.55
C THR A 4 -22.18 -17.92 6.51
N LEU A 5 -23.28 -17.19 6.72
CA LEU A 5 -23.24 -15.75 6.88
C LEU A 5 -22.61 -15.45 8.25
N PRO A 6 -21.59 -14.59 8.33
CA PRO A 6 -21.06 -14.16 9.62
C PRO A 6 -22.15 -13.45 10.42
N ASN A 7 -22.15 -13.62 11.74
CA ASN A 7 -23.12 -12.98 12.64
C ASN A 7 -23.08 -11.44 12.59
N VAL A 8 -22.04 -10.84 12.00
CA VAL A 8 -21.87 -9.39 11.86
C VAL A 8 -21.56 -9.07 10.40
N SER A 9 -22.30 -8.13 9.82
CA SER A 9 -22.07 -7.69 8.44
C SER A 9 -20.92 -6.66 8.37
N PRO A 10 -20.05 -6.73 7.34
CA PRO A 10 -19.02 -5.71 7.11
C PRO A 10 -19.59 -4.30 6.95
N ASP A 11 -20.80 -4.15 6.41
CA ASP A 11 -21.43 -2.84 6.23
C ASP A 11 -21.88 -2.22 7.55
N LEU A 12 -22.41 -3.03 8.47
CA LEU A 12 -22.74 -2.56 9.82
C LEU A 12 -21.47 -2.10 10.54
N ILE A 13 -20.38 -2.87 10.47
CA ILE A 13 -19.10 -2.49 11.06
C ILE A 13 -18.64 -1.15 10.48
N TRP A 14 -18.73 -0.96 9.16
CA TRP A 14 -18.37 0.30 8.52
C TRP A 14 -19.20 1.47 9.04
N GLU A 15 -20.52 1.35 9.14
CA GLU A 15 -21.36 2.45 9.63
C GLU A 15 -21.05 2.85 11.08
N VAL A 16 -20.61 1.90 11.91
CA VAL A 16 -20.15 2.18 13.27
C VAL A 16 -18.79 2.89 13.29
N VAL A 17 -17.83 2.45 12.47
CA VAL A 17 -16.42 2.88 12.56
C VAL A 17 -16.02 3.97 11.56
N ARG A 18 -16.90 4.33 10.61
CA ARG A 18 -16.60 5.30 9.54
C ARG A 18 -16.29 6.69 10.06
N SER A 19 -16.93 7.12 11.15
CA SER A 19 -16.73 8.44 11.74
C SER A 19 -15.49 8.51 12.62
N GLN A 20 -15.22 7.43 13.37
CA GLN A 20 -14.13 7.38 14.33
C GLN A 20 -13.54 5.97 14.43
N ASN A 21 -12.25 5.87 14.13
CA ASN A 21 -11.45 4.66 14.35
C ASN A 21 -9.96 5.05 14.51
N ALA A 22 -9.15 4.18 15.11
CA ALA A 22 -7.74 4.45 15.39
C ALA A 22 -6.87 4.62 14.13
N PHE A 23 -7.33 4.16 12.97
CA PHE A 23 -6.60 4.29 11.71
C PHE A 23 -6.94 5.59 10.96
N LEU A 24 -7.99 6.30 11.35
CA LEU A 24 -8.47 7.50 10.68
C LEU A 24 -7.50 8.65 10.92
N VAL A 25 -7.10 9.31 9.83
CA VAL A 25 -6.27 10.51 9.87
C VAL A 25 -7.00 11.59 9.09
N ASN A 26 -7.66 12.48 9.83
CA ASN A 26 -8.30 13.67 9.28
C ASN A 26 -7.27 14.78 9.14
N ARG A 27 -7.13 15.33 7.95
CA ARG A 27 -6.31 16.52 7.69
C ARG A 27 -7.19 17.65 7.20
N ASN A 28 -7.01 18.83 7.78
CA ASN A 28 -7.71 20.04 7.34
C ASN A 28 -7.07 20.62 6.06
N ASP A 29 -5.89 20.13 5.68
CA ASP A 29 -5.18 20.50 4.45
C ASP A 29 -5.90 19.94 3.21
N ALA A 30 -5.75 20.61 2.07
CA ALA A 30 -6.20 20.16 0.75
C ALA A 30 -7.69 19.75 0.67
N GLY A 31 -8.57 20.51 1.33
CA GLY A 31 -10.03 20.35 1.21
C GLY A 31 -10.64 19.28 2.12
N GLY A 32 -10.04 19.00 3.28
CA GLY A 32 -10.61 18.04 4.25
C GLY A 32 -10.29 16.58 3.91
N LEU A 33 -9.04 16.30 3.55
CA LEU A 33 -8.61 14.98 3.13
C LEU A 33 -8.66 13.96 4.28
N GLN A 34 -9.46 12.90 4.09
CA GLN A 34 -9.54 11.77 5.02
C GLN A 34 -8.64 10.61 4.55
N LEU A 35 -7.62 10.32 5.35
CA LEU A 35 -6.65 9.24 5.12
C LEU A 35 -6.83 8.12 6.14
N SER A 36 -6.25 6.96 5.82
CA SER A 36 -6.26 5.79 6.69
C SER A 36 -4.87 5.18 6.80
N ARG A 37 -4.47 4.82 8.02
CA ARG A 37 -3.23 4.09 8.35
C ARG A 37 -3.40 2.57 8.42
N ASP A 38 -4.52 2.04 7.96
CA ASP A 38 -4.78 0.60 7.97
C ASP A 38 -3.71 -0.16 7.17
N PRO A 39 -3.01 -1.16 7.76
CA PRO A 39 -2.01 -1.95 7.05
C PRO A 39 -2.56 -2.72 5.83
N LEU A 40 -3.87 -2.95 5.78
CA LEU A 40 -4.57 -3.63 4.69
C LEU A 40 -5.20 -2.66 3.67
N ASN A 41 -4.82 -1.38 3.70
CA ASN A 41 -5.27 -0.36 2.75
C ASN A 41 -4.19 -0.06 1.69
N LEU A 42 -4.51 -0.31 0.42
CA LEU A 42 -3.57 -0.12 -0.69
C LEU A 42 -3.29 1.35 -1.04
N VAL A 43 -4.28 2.23 -0.83
CA VAL A 43 -4.26 3.62 -1.30
C VAL A 43 -4.13 4.63 -0.15
N ASN A 44 -4.23 4.16 1.10
CA ASN A 44 -4.27 4.98 2.33
C ASN A 44 -5.44 5.98 2.36
N LYS A 45 -6.49 5.74 1.57
CA LYS A 45 -7.72 6.56 1.57
C LYS A 45 -8.72 5.99 2.56
N HIS A 46 -9.34 6.82 3.38
CA HIS A 46 -10.47 6.39 4.21
C HIS A 46 -11.70 6.16 3.32
N SER A 47 -12.02 4.90 3.04
CA SER A 47 -13.14 4.53 2.18
C SER A 47 -13.51 3.06 2.40
N ARG A 48 -14.82 2.77 2.35
CA ARG A 48 -15.38 1.42 2.50
C ARG A 48 -14.69 0.36 1.62
N LYS A 49 -14.31 0.72 0.39
CA LYS A 49 -13.66 -0.18 -0.57
C LYS A 49 -12.29 -0.67 -0.09
N TYR A 50 -11.52 0.21 0.56
CA TYR A 50 -10.13 -0.03 0.96
C TYR A 50 -9.95 -0.28 2.47
N ALA A 51 -11.02 -0.21 3.25
CA ALA A 51 -11.03 -0.54 4.68
C ALA A 51 -10.83 -2.05 4.86
N GLY A 52 -9.58 -2.47 5.00
CA GLY A 52 -9.21 -3.87 5.11
C GLY A 52 -9.54 -4.46 6.47
N PHE A 53 -9.54 -3.66 7.54
CA PHE A 53 -10.00 -4.09 8.86
C PHE A 53 -11.49 -4.51 8.87
N VAL A 54 -12.32 -3.87 8.05
CA VAL A 54 -13.77 -4.15 7.92
C VAL A 54 -14.07 -5.30 6.96
N ASN A 55 -13.38 -5.36 5.82
CA ASN A 55 -13.67 -6.36 4.79
C ASN A 55 -13.18 -7.76 5.18
N ASP A 56 -13.94 -8.78 4.79
CA ASP A 56 -13.53 -10.20 4.91
C ASP A 56 -12.35 -10.54 4.01
N LYS A 57 -12.35 -9.97 2.80
CA LYS A 57 -11.25 -10.06 1.83
C LYS A 57 -10.54 -8.72 1.72
N ALA A 58 -9.25 -8.71 1.99
CA ALA A 58 -8.42 -7.51 1.95
C ALA A 58 -7.00 -7.87 1.54
N ILE A 59 -6.32 -6.91 0.89
CA ILE A 59 -4.92 -7.04 0.47
C ILE A 59 -4.16 -5.82 0.95
N GLY A 60 -3.14 -6.04 1.77
CA GLY A 60 -2.15 -5.05 2.17
C GLY A 60 -0.83 -5.30 1.45
N VAL A 61 -0.08 -4.23 1.23
CA VAL A 61 1.26 -4.31 0.62
C VAL A 61 2.19 -3.39 1.40
N VAL A 62 3.21 -3.98 2.01
CA VAL A 62 4.18 -3.30 2.88
C VAL A 62 5.62 -3.58 2.42
N PRO A 63 6.56 -2.65 2.67
CA PRO A 63 7.97 -2.88 2.40
C PRO A 63 8.50 -4.02 3.26
N ASN A 64 9.40 -4.82 2.69
CA ASN A 64 10.15 -5.83 3.44
C ASN A 64 11.47 -5.24 3.95
N GLU A 65 11.92 -5.66 5.13
CA GLU A 65 13.14 -5.15 5.79
C GLU A 65 14.39 -5.34 4.94
N LYS A 66 14.55 -6.53 4.34
CA LYS A 66 15.69 -6.87 3.47
C LYS A 66 15.49 -6.45 2.01
N GLY A 67 14.65 -5.43 1.78
CA GLY A 67 14.23 -5.00 0.46
C GLY A 67 13.18 -5.92 -0.18
N GLY A 68 12.48 -5.39 -1.19
CA GLY A 68 11.33 -6.05 -1.80
C GLY A 68 10.02 -5.76 -1.06
N VAL A 69 9.03 -6.63 -1.25
CA VAL A 69 7.64 -6.33 -0.87
C VAL A 69 7.00 -7.52 -0.17
N LYS A 70 6.31 -7.27 0.94
CA LYS A 70 5.45 -8.23 1.64
C LYS A 70 4.00 -7.95 1.27
N VAL A 71 3.30 -8.96 0.76
CA VAL A 71 1.87 -8.90 0.46
C VAL A 71 1.12 -9.64 1.56
N ILE A 72 0.19 -8.93 2.17
CA ILE A 72 -0.64 -9.41 3.27
C ILE A 72 -2.04 -9.63 2.71
N SER A 73 -2.65 -10.77 2.97
CA SER A 73 -4.01 -11.08 2.51
C SER A 73 -4.83 -11.71 3.63
N LYS A 74 -6.13 -11.40 3.68
CA LYS A 74 -7.04 -12.02 4.65
C LYS A 74 -7.54 -13.38 4.16
N ASN A 75 -7.57 -14.36 5.06
CA ASN A 75 -8.15 -15.67 4.83
C ASN A 75 -9.60 -15.70 5.35
N GLN A 76 -10.55 -15.83 4.43
CA GLN A 76 -11.98 -15.86 4.74
C GLN A 76 -12.36 -17.04 5.66
N LYS A 77 -11.63 -18.17 5.60
CA LYS A 77 -11.93 -19.36 6.43
C LYS A 77 -11.69 -19.11 7.92
N ASN A 78 -10.78 -18.20 8.25
CA ASN A 78 -10.33 -17.93 9.62
C ASN A 78 -10.73 -16.53 10.09
N GLY A 79 -11.87 -16.01 9.64
CA GLY A 79 -12.31 -14.64 9.96
C GLY A 79 -12.47 -14.37 11.46
N ASN A 80 -12.86 -15.39 12.24
CA ASN A 80 -12.99 -15.32 13.71
C ASN A 80 -11.68 -15.56 14.47
N LYS A 81 -10.57 -15.88 13.77
CA LYS A 81 -9.27 -16.18 14.36
C LYS A 81 -8.25 -15.15 13.87
N PRO A 82 -8.15 -13.96 14.50
CA PRO A 82 -7.31 -12.88 13.97
C PRO A 82 -5.84 -13.27 13.81
N ALA A 83 -5.30 -14.10 14.70
CA ALA A 83 -3.91 -14.59 14.61
C ALA A 83 -3.65 -15.49 13.39
N GLN A 84 -4.67 -16.21 12.90
CA GLN A 84 -4.57 -17.15 11.75
C GLN A 84 -5.32 -16.64 10.51
N GLY A 85 -5.95 -15.47 10.61
CA GLY A 85 -6.77 -14.85 9.58
C GLY A 85 -5.96 -14.08 8.55
N ILE A 86 -4.66 -13.95 8.74
CA ILE A 86 -3.74 -13.21 7.87
C ILE A 86 -2.74 -14.18 7.26
N THR A 87 -2.52 -14.04 5.95
CA THR A 87 -1.52 -14.78 5.19
C THR A 87 -0.55 -13.80 4.56
N GLU A 88 0.74 -13.98 4.85
CA GLU A 88 1.81 -13.13 4.34
C GLU A 88 2.61 -13.86 3.26
N VAL A 89 2.88 -13.19 2.15
CA VAL A 89 3.75 -13.67 1.07
C VAL A 89 4.83 -12.63 0.83
N THR A 90 6.09 -13.03 1.01
CA THR A 90 7.24 -12.13 0.84
C THR A 90 7.86 -12.32 -0.54
N TYR A 91 8.04 -11.21 -1.26
CA TYR A 91 8.80 -11.14 -2.50
C TYR A 91 10.09 -10.37 -2.26
N GLY A 92 11.23 -11.08 -2.19
CA GLY A 92 12.53 -10.48 -1.94
C GLY A 92 12.97 -9.46 -3.00
N GLY A 93 13.84 -8.53 -2.61
CA GLY A 93 14.37 -7.45 -3.46
C GLY A 93 15.01 -7.93 -4.75
N ASN A 94 15.75 -9.05 -4.69
CA ASN A 94 16.47 -9.66 -5.82
C ASN A 94 15.54 -10.24 -6.89
N LYS A 95 14.26 -10.45 -6.58
CA LYS A 95 13.29 -10.94 -7.58
C LYS A 95 12.98 -9.84 -8.59
N SER A 96 12.98 -10.20 -9.88
CA SER A 96 12.61 -9.30 -10.97
C SER A 96 11.27 -8.60 -10.71
N ALA A 97 11.24 -7.29 -10.93
CA ALA A 97 10.05 -6.46 -10.71
C ALA A 97 8.84 -6.99 -11.50
N ARG A 98 9.04 -7.40 -12.77
CA ARG A 98 7.97 -7.97 -13.61
C ARG A 98 7.38 -9.24 -13.00
N LYS A 99 8.22 -10.13 -12.45
CA LYS A 99 7.77 -11.36 -11.78
C LYS A 99 6.99 -11.05 -10.51
N THR A 100 7.41 -10.03 -9.74
CA THR A 100 6.65 -9.59 -8.57
C THR A 100 5.31 -8.98 -8.95
N TYR A 101 5.26 -8.07 -9.93
CA TYR A 101 3.99 -7.46 -10.36
C TYR A 101 2.99 -8.50 -10.87
N SER A 102 3.44 -9.44 -11.70
CA SER A 102 2.61 -10.54 -12.19
C SER A 102 2.10 -11.42 -11.05
N ALA A 103 2.95 -11.74 -10.07
CA ALA A 103 2.57 -12.55 -8.91
C ALA A 103 1.53 -11.84 -8.04
N VAL A 104 1.69 -10.55 -7.74
CA VAL A 104 0.72 -9.78 -6.95
C VAL A 104 -0.60 -9.60 -7.70
N ALA A 105 -0.54 -9.34 -9.02
CA ALA A 105 -1.73 -9.25 -9.85
C ALA A 105 -2.54 -10.56 -9.84
N ARG A 106 -1.86 -11.71 -9.88
CA ARG A 106 -2.48 -13.02 -9.74
C ARG A 106 -3.02 -13.23 -8.32
N GLN A 107 -2.28 -12.89 -7.28
CA GLN A 107 -2.75 -13.02 -5.90
C GLN A 107 -4.03 -12.21 -5.64
N ALA A 108 -4.18 -11.04 -6.28
CA ALA A 108 -5.38 -10.21 -6.14
C ALA A 108 -6.59 -10.72 -6.92
N ALA A 109 -6.39 -11.21 -8.15
CA ALA A 109 -7.50 -11.51 -9.06
C ALA A 109 -7.75 -13.00 -9.31
N ALA A 110 -6.75 -13.87 -9.13
CA ALA A 110 -6.91 -15.31 -9.34
C ALA A 110 -7.88 -15.89 -8.31
N GLY A 111 -8.61 -16.94 -8.71
CA GLY A 111 -9.58 -17.62 -7.85
C GLY A 111 -10.76 -16.76 -7.40
N GLY A 112 -11.02 -15.62 -8.07
CA GLY A 112 -12.15 -14.75 -7.73
C GLY A 112 -12.01 -14.03 -6.38
N TYR A 113 -10.79 -13.69 -5.98
CA TYR A 113 -10.56 -13.02 -4.69
C TYR A 113 -11.09 -11.58 -4.66
N ARG A 114 -10.35 -10.61 -5.21
CA ARG A 114 -10.72 -9.18 -5.32
C ARG A 114 -10.08 -8.52 -6.54
N ALA A 115 -10.62 -8.80 -7.72
CA ALA A 115 -10.11 -8.28 -8.98
C ALA A 115 -10.14 -6.74 -9.06
N ASP A 116 -11.05 -6.10 -8.32
CA ASP A 116 -11.17 -4.64 -8.17
C ASP A 116 -9.95 -3.97 -7.52
N LEU A 117 -9.18 -4.73 -6.72
CA LEU A 117 -7.98 -4.26 -6.04
C LEU A 117 -6.70 -4.51 -6.83
N ARG A 118 -6.76 -5.27 -7.92
CA ARG A 118 -5.60 -5.72 -8.71
C ARG A 118 -4.71 -4.56 -9.14
N GLU A 119 -5.32 -3.52 -9.70
CA GLU A 119 -4.58 -2.36 -10.20
C GLU A 119 -3.90 -1.60 -9.07
N ALA A 120 -4.65 -1.26 -8.02
CA ALA A 120 -4.13 -0.58 -6.84
C ALA A 120 -2.99 -1.36 -6.16
N ALA A 121 -3.09 -2.69 -6.12
CA ALA A 121 -2.05 -3.55 -5.55
C ALA A 121 -0.76 -3.46 -6.38
N VAL A 122 -0.84 -3.57 -7.71
CA VAL A 122 0.34 -3.45 -8.59
C VAL A 122 0.96 -2.06 -8.49
N GLN A 123 0.15 -1.00 -8.45
CA GLN A 123 0.62 0.38 -8.27
C GLN A 123 1.36 0.55 -6.93
N ARG A 124 0.81 0.04 -5.83
CA ARG A 124 1.43 0.10 -4.50
C ARG A 124 2.77 -0.63 -4.45
N VAL A 125 2.86 -1.83 -5.04
CA VAL A 125 4.12 -2.59 -5.16
C VAL A 125 5.15 -1.80 -5.98
N SER A 126 4.72 -1.18 -7.09
CA SER A 126 5.61 -0.33 -7.91
C SER A 126 6.15 0.87 -7.13
N ALA A 127 5.30 1.54 -6.36
CA ALA A 127 5.69 2.66 -5.52
C ALA A 127 6.73 2.26 -4.45
N ILE A 128 6.51 1.14 -3.75
CA ILE A 128 7.45 0.63 -2.74
C ILE A 128 8.78 0.23 -3.38
N ARG A 129 8.75 -0.46 -4.52
CA ARG A 129 10.00 -0.81 -5.22
C ARG A 129 10.74 0.42 -5.74
N ARG A 130 10.02 1.49 -6.11
CA ARG A 130 10.63 2.77 -6.49
C ARG A 130 11.29 3.45 -5.29
N SER A 131 10.64 3.46 -4.11
CA SER A 131 11.20 4.07 -2.90
C SER A 131 12.42 3.34 -2.35
N GLN A 132 12.57 2.04 -2.65
CA GLN A 132 13.73 1.25 -2.26
C GLN A 132 14.95 1.42 -3.17
N ARG A 133 14.81 2.11 -4.31
CA ARG A 133 15.96 2.38 -5.19
C ARG A 133 16.80 3.49 -4.58
N PRO A 134 18.14 3.43 -4.73
CA PRO A 134 18.99 4.53 -4.32
C PRO A 134 18.57 5.81 -5.06
N VAL A 135 18.42 6.89 -4.30
CA VAL A 135 18.13 8.20 -4.86
C VAL A 135 19.38 8.63 -5.64
N LYS A 136 19.22 8.90 -6.94
CA LYS A 136 20.32 9.46 -7.74
C LYS A 136 20.67 10.82 -7.13
N ALA A 137 21.96 11.06 -6.91
CA ALA A 137 22.43 12.37 -6.48
C ALA A 137 21.90 13.43 -7.46
N SER A 138 21.37 14.52 -6.90
CA SER A 138 20.96 15.67 -7.68
C SER A 138 22.16 16.10 -8.53
N PRO A 139 22.00 16.24 -9.86
CA PRO A 139 23.10 16.73 -10.69
C PRO A 139 23.56 18.08 -10.16
N GLU A 140 24.88 18.28 -10.12
CA GLU A 140 25.47 19.53 -9.65
C GLU A 140 24.82 20.69 -10.39
N LYS A 141 24.32 21.66 -9.61
CA LYS A 141 23.65 22.82 -10.16
C LYS A 141 24.71 23.67 -10.86
N LYS A 142 24.81 23.55 -12.19
CA LYS A 142 25.69 24.41 -13.00
C LYS A 142 25.39 25.86 -12.66
N LEU A 143 26.35 26.54 -12.03
CA LEU A 143 26.29 27.97 -11.79
C LEU A 143 26.21 28.65 -13.17
N ARG A 144 25.28 29.59 -13.34
CA ARG A 144 25.12 30.35 -14.59
C ARG A 144 25.29 31.85 -14.31
N GLY A 145 25.78 32.57 -15.30
CA GLY A 145 25.90 34.03 -15.25
C GLY A 145 26.99 34.50 -14.28
N PRO A 146 26.81 35.64 -13.58
CA PRO A 146 27.87 36.28 -12.79
C PRO A 146 28.40 35.41 -11.64
N LYS A 147 27.61 34.44 -11.15
CA LYS A 147 28.06 33.49 -10.13
C LYS A 147 29.04 32.45 -10.66
N ALA A 148 29.04 32.15 -11.96
CA ALA A 148 30.03 31.27 -12.58
C ALA A 148 31.38 32.00 -12.76
N LYS A 149 31.35 33.28 -13.15
CA LYS A 149 32.54 34.12 -13.30
C LYS A 149 33.27 34.34 -11.98
N LYS A 150 32.53 34.58 -10.89
CA LYS A 150 33.12 34.69 -9.55
C LYS A 150 33.74 33.39 -9.05
N ALA A 151 33.18 32.23 -9.40
CA ALA A 151 33.75 30.94 -9.00
C ALA A 151 35.08 30.66 -9.71
N THR A 152 35.21 31.04 -10.99
CA THR A 152 36.46 30.90 -11.75
C THR A 152 37.56 31.88 -11.31
N GLU A 153 37.19 33.05 -10.76
CA GLU A 153 38.14 34.02 -10.20
C GLU A 153 38.70 33.61 -8.84
N THR A 154 37.96 32.83 -8.05
CA THR A 154 38.43 32.30 -6.74
C THR A 154 39.28 31.03 -6.84
N GLU A 155 39.34 30.39 -8.00
CA GLU A 155 40.17 29.19 -8.25
C GLU A 155 41.53 29.51 -8.90
N ALA A 156 41.79 30.78 -9.25
CA ALA A 156 43.07 31.30 -9.74
C ALA A 156 43.83 32.03 -8.63
#